data_AF-A0AAJ5SEF1-F1
#
_entry.id   AF-A0AAJ5SEF1-F1
#
_cell.length_a   1.000
_cell.length_b   1.000
_cell.length_c   1.000
_cell.angle_alpha   90.00
_cell.angle_beta   90.00
_cell.angle_gamma   90.00
#
_symmetry.space_group_name_H-M   'P 1'
#
loop_
_entity.id
_entity.type
_entity.pdbx_description
1 polymer ?
#
loop_
_entity_poly.entity_id
_entity_poly.type
_entity_poly.pdbx_seq_one_letter_code
_entity_poly.pdbx_strand_id
1 'polypeptide(L)'
;MTSDSDDALNWDGDEAQTPKERALPHGWNAVGKGSDDVGTIEDDGTVTPAPVDEPVGLSTPMLLLVGVVGGVYLLYTIGWIVGGLRLQPLASFLVSDVMFLPWFVLAIAAPALWFLASWVLTRGRAAWIRVAVLLAGVVLLVPWPFVTVGVIGS
;
A
#
# COMPACT_ATOMS: atom_id res chain seq x y z
N MET A 1 2.13 -22.79 -53.82
CA MET A 1 1.13 -21.94 -53.16
C MET A 1 0.65 -22.70 -51.93
N THR A 2 1.42 -22.60 -50.84
CA THR A 2 1.09 -23.17 -49.53
C THR A 2 0.56 -22.00 -48.72
N SER A 3 -0.76 -21.87 -48.63
CA SER A 3 -1.39 -20.92 -47.72
C SER A 3 -1.08 -21.35 -46.29
N ASP A 4 -0.51 -20.41 -45.53
CA ASP A 4 -0.14 -20.55 -44.14
C ASP A 4 -1.28 -21.16 -43.33
N SER A 5 -1.05 -22.37 -42.82
CA SER A 5 -1.98 -23.06 -41.93
C SER A 5 -1.84 -22.57 -40.48
N ASP A 6 -0.97 -21.59 -40.25
CA ASP A 6 -0.66 -21.00 -38.94
C ASP A 6 -1.67 -19.90 -38.53
N ASP A 7 -2.41 -19.32 -39.48
CA ASP A 7 -3.48 -18.33 -39.20
C ASP A 7 -4.69 -18.97 -38.48
N ALA A 8 -4.84 -20.30 -38.51
CA ALA A 8 -5.97 -21.00 -37.91
C ALA A 8 -5.85 -21.23 -36.39
N LEU A 9 -4.70 -20.89 -35.78
CA LEU A 9 -4.42 -21.10 -34.36
C LEU A 9 -4.28 -19.79 -33.56
N ASN A 10 -4.42 -18.63 -34.19
CA ASN A 10 -4.52 -17.37 -33.47
C ASN A 10 -5.97 -17.20 -32.97
N TRP A 11 -6.15 -17.19 -31.65
CA TRP A 11 -7.40 -16.74 -31.04
C TRP A 11 -7.27 -15.23 -30.84
N ASP A 12 -8.18 -14.44 -31.44
CA ASP A 12 -8.26 -12.96 -31.43
C ASP A 12 -8.30 -12.30 -30.01
N GLY A 13 -8.09 -13.06 -28.95
CA GLY A 13 -8.11 -12.60 -27.55
C GLY A 13 -6.77 -12.64 -26.81
N ASP A 14 -5.73 -13.32 -27.33
CA ASP A 14 -4.46 -13.52 -26.60
C ASP A 14 -3.35 -12.52 -26.98
N GLU A 15 -3.53 -11.73 -28.05
CA GLU A 15 -2.61 -10.64 -28.38
C GLU A 15 -2.88 -9.42 -27.50
N ALA A 16 -1.80 -8.81 -27.00
CA ALA A 16 -1.89 -7.57 -26.24
C ALA A 16 -2.45 -6.46 -27.14
N GLN A 17 -3.78 -6.26 -27.07
CA GLN A 17 -4.50 -5.32 -27.91
C GLN A 17 -3.78 -3.97 -27.97
N THR A 18 -3.52 -3.55 -29.20
CA THR A 18 -2.84 -2.28 -29.47
C THR A 18 -3.68 -1.13 -28.90
N PRO A 19 -3.08 0.01 -28.51
CA PRO A 19 -3.83 1.13 -27.94
C PRO A 19 -4.99 1.63 -28.81
N LYS A 20 -4.97 1.36 -30.13
CA LYS A 20 -6.08 1.64 -31.05
C LYS A 20 -7.28 0.71 -30.89
N GLU A 21 -7.07 -0.53 -30.42
CA GLU A 21 -8.14 -1.51 -30.17
C GLU A 21 -8.82 -1.30 -28.82
N ARG A 22 -8.12 -0.72 -27.84
CA ARG A 22 -8.70 -0.30 -26.56
C ARG A 22 -9.34 1.10 -26.64
N ALA A 23 -10.16 1.33 -27.66
CA ALA A 23 -10.94 2.56 -27.80
C ALA A 23 -12.42 2.24 -27.98
N LEU A 24 -13.29 2.99 -27.28
CA LEU A 24 -14.73 2.81 -27.34
C LEU A 24 -15.39 3.88 -28.23
N PRO A 25 -16.46 3.54 -28.97
CA PRO A 25 -17.24 4.52 -29.72
C PRO A 25 -17.82 5.62 -28.84
N HIS A 26 -18.01 6.81 -29.41
CA HIS A 26 -18.67 7.92 -28.74
C HIS A 26 -20.04 7.49 -28.15
N GLY A 27 -20.30 7.88 -26.90
CA GLY A 27 -21.51 7.49 -26.15
C GLY A 27 -21.38 6.19 -25.34
N TRP A 28 -20.29 5.44 -25.47
CA TRP A 28 -19.98 4.30 -24.61
C TRP A 28 -19.04 4.71 -23.48
N ASN A 29 -19.29 4.20 -22.27
CA ASN A 29 -18.47 4.48 -21.10
C ASN A 29 -17.80 3.20 -20.61
N ALA A 30 -16.46 3.19 -20.56
CA ALA A 30 -15.71 2.08 -19.99
C ALA A 30 -16.00 1.99 -18.48
N VAL A 31 -16.32 0.79 -18.00
CA VAL A 31 -16.58 0.55 -16.58
C VAL A 31 -15.63 -0.50 -16.03
N GLY A 32 -15.23 -0.36 -14.77
CA GLY A 32 -14.36 -1.31 -14.09
C GLY A 32 -12.90 -0.89 -14.05
N LYS A 33 -12.02 -1.85 -13.75
CA LYS A 33 -10.59 -1.57 -13.56
C LYS A 33 -9.90 -1.38 -14.90
N GLY A 34 -9.22 -0.25 -15.08
CA GLY A 34 -8.56 0.10 -16.35
C GLY A 34 -9.49 0.79 -17.35
N SER A 35 -10.67 1.25 -16.92
CA SER A 35 -11.55 2.09 -17.75
C SER A 35 -10.88 3.38 -18.21
N ASP A 36 -9.98 3.89 -17.38
CA ASP A 36 -9.30 5.18 -17.60
C ASP A 36 -8.23 5.08 -18.71
N ASP A 37 -7.78 3.85 -19.02
CA ASP A 37 -6.82 3.56 -20.09
C ASP A 37 -7.49 3.40 -21.47
N VAL A 38 -8.83 3.52 -21.54
CA VAL A 38 -9.62 3.29 -22.76
C VAL A 38 -9.79 4.60 -23.52
N GLY A 39 -9.31 4.66 -24.77
CA GLY A 39 -9.48 5.80 -25.66
C GLY A 39 -10.91 5.97 -26.15
N THR A 40 -11.21 7.08 -26.81
CA THR A 40 -12.51 7.33 -27.44
C THR A 40 -12.35 7.39 -28.95
N ILE A 41 -13.24 6.71 -29.67
CA ILE A 41 -13.36 6.77 -31.13
C ILE A 41 -14.39 7.85 -31.45
N GLU A 42 -13.96 8.88 -32.17
CA GLU A 42 -14.83 9.95 -32.66
C GLU A 42 -15.64 9.49 -33.88
N ASP A 43 -16.72 10.20 -34.20
CA ASP A 43 -17.64 9.83 -35.30
C ASP A 43 -16.95 9.85 -36.69
N ASP A 44 -15.80 10.50 -36.81
CA ASP A 44 -14.97 10.52 -38.03
C ASP A 44 -13.97 9.35 -38.11
N GLY A 45 -14.01 8.43 -37.15
CA GLY A 45 -13.10 7.28 -37.05
C GLY A 45 -11.72 7.64 -36.50
N THR A 46 -11.49 8.87 -36.06
CA THR A 46 -10.27 9.23 -35.34
C THR A 46 -10.30 8.65 -33.94
N VAL A 47 -9.15 8.12 -33.51
CA VAL A 47 -8.96 7.57 -32.17
C VAL A 47 -8.25 8.62 -31.35
N THR A 48 -8.98 9.23 -30.40
CA THR A 48 -8.39 10.06 -29.37
C THR A 48 -7.88 9.12 -28.28
N PRO A 49 -6.54 8.94 -28.15
CA PRO A 49 -5.98 8.05 -27.14
C PRO A 49 -6.40 8.53 -25.76
N ALA A 50 -6.58 7.58 -24.83
CA ALA A 50 -6.71 7.92 -23.42
C ALA A 50 -5.57 8.87 -23.04
N PRO A 51 -5.83 9.90 -22.20
CA PRO A 51 -4.76 10.73 -21.69
C PRO A 51 -3.69 9.81 -21.14
N VAL A 52 -2.47 9.89 -21.68
CA VAL A 52 -1.32 9.21 -21.07
C VAL A 52 -1.14 9.86 -19.71
N ASP A 53 -1.66 9.20 -18.67
CA ASP A 53 -1.48 9.61 -17.29
C ASP A 53 0.04 9.63 -17.04
N GLU A 54 0.64 10.82 -17.08
CA GLU A 54 1.90 11.06 -16.41
C GLU A 54 1.72 10.57 -14.98
N PRO A 55 2.67 9.81 -14.40
CA PRO A 55 2.50 9.18 -13.11
C PRO A 55 2.10 10.24 -12.09
N VAL A 56 0.80 10.27 -11.76
CA VAL A 56 0.22 11.30 -10.92
C VAL A 56 0.90 11.16 -9.56
N GLY A 57 1.75 12.14 -9.24
CA GLY A 57 2.47 12.18 -7.99
C GLY A 57 1.48 12.15 -6.81
N LEU A 58 1.96 11.72 -5.64
CA LEU A 58 1.16 11.79 -4.42
C LEU A 58 0.68 13.23 -4.21
N SER A 59 -0.62 13.39 -3.97
CA SER A 59 -1.17 14.70 -3.64
C SER A 59 -0.51 15.26 -2.38
N THR A 60 -0.32 16.58 -2.32
CA THR A 60 0.22 17.29 -1.15
C THR A 60 -0.37 16.82 0.18
N PRO A 61 -1.71 16.73 0.36
CA PRO A 61 -2.28 16.24 1.62
C PRO A 61 -1.89 14.79 1.92
N MET A 62 -1.76 13.94 0.90
CA MET A 62 -1.33 12.55 1.08
C MET A 62 0.13 12.47 1.52
N LEU A 63 1.02 13.31 0.97
CA LEU A 63 2.42 13.40 1.43
C LEU A 63 2.50 13.83 2.89
N LEU A 64 1.73 14.84 3.28
CA LEU A 64 1.65 15.29 4.67
C LEU A 64 1.14 14.18 5.59
N LEU A 65 0.06 13.49 5.22
CA LEU A 65 -0.49 12.37 5.99
C LEU A 65 0.55 11.27 6.17
N VAL A 66 1.23 10.88 5.09
CA VAL A 66 2.27 9.85 5.13
C VAL A 66 3.45 10.28 6.02
N GLY A 67 3.88 11.54 5.92
CA GLY A 67 4.95 12.09 6.76
C GLY A 67 4.59 12.11 8.24
N VAL A 68 3.39 12.60 8.58
CA VAL A 68 2.89 12.65 9.96
C VAL A 68 2.73 11.25 10.53
N VAL A 69 2.05 10.34 9.83
CA VAL A 69 1.85 8.96 10.29
C VAL A 69 3.18 8.22 10.40
N GLY A 70 4.09 8.40 9.44
CA GLY A 70 5.44 7.84 9.51
C GLY A 70 6.22 8.37 10.72
N GLY A 71 6.11 9.66 11.03
CA GLY A 71 6.68 10.25 12.24
C GLY A 71 6.09 9.66 13.52
N VAL A 72 4.77 9.47 13.59
CA VAL A 72 4.11 8.80 14.73
C VAL A 72 4.64 7.38 14.92
N TYR A 73 4.82 6.63 13.84
CA TYR A 73 5.35 5.27 13.91
C TYR A 73 6.80 5.24 14.38
N LEU A 74 7.61 6.22 13.97
CA LEU A 74 8.97 6.37 14.47
C LEU A 74 8.98 6.67 15.97
N LEU A 75 8.07 7.53 16.45
CA LEU A 75 7.88 7.78 17.88
C LEU A 75 7.45 6.52 18.64
N TYR A 76 6.61 5.67 18.04
CA TYR A 76 6.25 4.38 18.64
C TYR A 76 7.45 3.45 18.73
N THR A 77 8.28 3.35 17.70
CA THR A 77 9.55 2.59 17.77
C THR A 77 10.40 3.06 18.94
N ILE A 78 10.54 4.39 19.15
CA ILE A 78 11.25 4.94 20.31
C ILE A 78 10.56 4.55 21.63
N GLY A 79 9.24 4.65 21.69
CA GLY A 79 8.45 4.25 22.87
C GLY A 79 8.64 2.78 23.25
N TRP A 80 8.70 1.89 22.25
CA TRP A 80 9.00 0.47 22.44
C TRP A 80 10.43 0.24 22.92
N ILE A 81 11.42 0.95 22.39
CA ILE A 81 12.82 0.88 22.85
C ILE A 81 12.89 1.30 24.33
N VAL A 82 12.41 2.50 24.68
CA VAL A 82 12.50 3.03 26.04
C VAL A 82 11.74 2.16 27.03
N GLY A 83 10.52 1.74 26.67
CA GLY A 83 9.70 0.94 27.56
C GLY A 83 10.20 -0.49 27.72
N GLY A 84 10.70 -1.13 26.66
CA GLY A 84 11.25 -2.47 26.78
C GLY A 84 12.57 -2.50 27.54
N LEU A 85 13.42 -1.47 27.42
CA LEU A 85 14.60 -1.32 28.27
C LEU A 85 14.23 -1.12 29.75
N ARG A 86 13.11 -0.45 30.05
CA ARG A 86 12.56 -0.35 31.42
C ARG A 86 12.02 -1.68 31.95
N LEU A 87 11.44 -2.51 31.09
CA LEU A 87 10.92 -3.84 31.45
C LEU A 87 12.01 -4.90 31.57
N GLN A 88 13.13 -4.75 30.87
CA GLN A 88 14.16 -5.78 30.75
C GLN A 88 14.61 -6.34 32.12
N PRO A 89 14.91 -5.53 33.15
CA PRO A 89 15.30 -6.08 34.46
C PRO A 89 14.23 -6.99 35.05
N LEU A 90 12.95 -6.59 34.99
CA LEU A 90 11.83 -7.38 35.51
C LEU A 90 11.60 -8.65 34.69
N ALA A 91 11.72 -8.55 33.37
CA ALA A 91 11.56 -9.68 32.46
C ALA A 91 12.64 -10.75 32.69
N SER A 92 13.90 -10.34 32.86
CA SER A 92 15.04 -11.25 33.13
C SER A 92 14.91 -11.99 34.47
N PHE A 93 14.12 -11.48 35.42
CA PHE A 93 13.77 -12.21 36.65
C PHE A 93 12.72 -13.31 36.43
N LEU A 94 11.83 -13.14 35.43
CA LEU A 94 10.68 -14.02 35.17
C LEU A 94 10.98 -15.06 34.09
N VAL A 95 11.79 -14.70 33.10
CA VAL A 95 12.01 -15.44 31.86
C VAL A 95 13.46 -15.25 31.41
N SER A 96 14.02 -16.23 30.70
CA SER A 96 15.37 -16.10 30.13
C SER A 96 15.44 -15.03 29.04
N ASP A 97 16.57 -14.35 28.95
CA ASP A 97 16.81 -13.31 27.94
C ASP A 97 16.60 -13.80 26.50
N VAL A 98 16.84 -15.08 26.25
CA VAL A 98 16.65 -15.74 24.94
C VAL A 98 15.18 -15.72 24.51
N MET A 99 14.24 -15.77 25.45
CA MET A 99 12.81 -15.69 25.15
C MET A 99 12.32 -14.25 25.01
N PHE A 100 12.93 -13.31 25.75
CA PHE A 100 12.54 -11.89 25.73
C PHE A 100 13.05 -11.16 24.49
N LEU A 101 14.33 -11.35 24.14
CA LEU A 101 15.02 -10.62 23.08
C LEU A 101 14.32 -10.66 21.70
N PRO A 102 13.88 -11.82 21.17
CA PRO A 102 13.26 -11.85 19.84
C PRO A 102 11.94 -11.07 19.82
N TRP A 103 11.13 -11.18 20.87
CA TRP A 103 9.88 -10.43 20.98
C TRP A 103 10.11 -8.94 21.17
N PHE A 104 11.13 -8.56 21.92
CA PHE A 104 11.51 -7.17 22.08
C PHE A 104 11.95 -6.55 20.75
N VAL A 105 12.82 -7.22 20.00
CA VAL A 105 13.24 -6.77 18.66
C VAL A 105 12.04 -6.67 17.72
N LEU A 106 11.14 -7.66 17.75
CA LEU A 106 9.95 -7.63 16.90
C LEU A 106 9.01 -6.48 17.28
N ALA A 107 8.83 -6.18 18.56
CA ALA A 107 8.01 -5.06 19.02
C ALA A 107 8.57 -3.70 18.56
N ILE A 108 9.89 -3.53 18.61
CA ILE A 108 10.57 -2.32 18.09
C ILE A 108 10.38 -2.20 16.57
N ALA A 109 10.51 -3.32 15.85
CA ALA A 109 10.38 -3.36 14.40
C ALA A 109 8.92 -3.26 13.91
N ALA A 110 7.94 -3.61 14.75
CA ALA A 110 6.54 -3.72 14.37
C ALA A 110 5.96 -2.45 13.73
N PRO A 111 6.19 -1.23 14.24
CA PRO A 111 5.75 -0.01 13.57
C PRO A 111 6.31 0.11 12.15
N ALA A 112 7.63 -0.02 12.00
CA ALA A 112 8.27 0.08 10.69
C ALA A 112 7.77 -1.00 9.71
N LEU A 113 7.62 -2.24 10.19
CA LEU A 113 7.10 -3.36 9.39
C LEU A 113 5.65 -3.14 8.98
N TRP A 114 4.78 -2.66 9.87
CA TRP A 114 3.38 -2.37 9.51
C TRP A 114 3.28 -1.25 8.49
N PHE A 115 4.05 -0.18 8.65
CA PHE A 115 4.09 0.91 7.68
C PHE A 115 4.53 0.41 6.31
N LEU A 116 5.62 -0.35 6.25
CA LEU A 116 6.13 -0.89 4.99
C LEU A 116 5.16 -1.89 4.36
N ALA A 117 4.59 -2.79 5.17
CA ALA A 117 3.63 -3.79 4.71
C ALA A 117 2.36 -3.12 4.17
N SER A 118 1.79 -2.16 4.91
CA SER A 118 0.62 -1.40 4.44
C SER A 118 0.93 -0.61 3.17
N TRP A 119 2.13 -0.03 3.04
CA TRP A 119 2.55 0.67 1.83
C TRP A 119 2.65 -0.26 0.61
N VAL A 120 3.34 -1.40 0.76
CA VAL A 120 3.55 -2.37 -0.33
C VAL A 120 2.25 -3.05 -0.73
N LEU A 121 1.47 -3.51 0.26
CA LEU A 121 0.25 -4.30 0.02
C LEU A 121 -0.90 -3.46 -0.55
N THR A 122 -0.86 -2.13 -0.39
CA THR A 122 -1.91 -1.21 -0.88
C THR A 122 -1.49 -0.45 -2.15
N ARG A 123 -0.37 -0.81 -2.80
CA ARG A 123 0.18 -0.06 -3.94
C ARG A 123 -0.74 -0.03 -5.18
N GLY A 124 -1.57 -1.05 -5.37
CA GLY A 124 -2.56 -1.14 -6.46
C GLY A 124 -4.02 -1.15 -5.99
N ARG A 125 -4.28 -0.61 -4.80
CA ARG A 125 -5.61 -0.54 -4.18
C ARG A 125 -6.08 0.91 -4.09
N ALA A 126 -7.36 1.12 -3.85
CA ALA A 126 -7.91 2.46 -3.63
C ALA A 126 -7.19 3.15 -2.47
N ALA A 127 -6.89 4.45 -2.62
CA ALA A 127 -6.08 5.21 -1.66
C ALA A 127 -6.65 5.20 -0.23
N TRP A 128 -7.98 5.18 -0.09
CA TRP A 128 -8.64 5.12 1.23
C TRP A 128 -8.29 3.85 2.01
N ILE A 129 -8.04 2.72 1.33
CA ILE A 129 -7.65 1.46 1.98
C ILE A 129 -6.29 1.63 2.65
N ARG A 130 -5.35 2.30 1.97
CA ARG A 130 -4.05 2.63 2.54
C ARG A 130 -4.18 3.50 3.78
N VAL A 131 -5.00 4.56 3.69
CA VAL A 131 -5.24 5.47 4.82
C VAL A 131 -5.87 4.71 5.99
N ALA A 132 -6.89 3.89 5.75
CA ALA A 132 -7.56 3.12 6.79
C ALA A 132 -6.60 2.15 7.51
N VAL A 133 -5.78 1.39 6.77
CA VAL A 133 -4.81 0.45 7.36
C VAL A 133 -3.70 1.16 8.13
N LEU A 134 -3.24 2.31 7.63
CA LEU A 134 -2.24 3.13 8.33
C LEU A 134 -2.80 3.67 9.66
N LEU A 135 -4.00 4.21 9.65
CA LEU A 135 -4.66 4.71 10.87
C LEU A 135 -4.99 3.58 11.85
N ALA A 136 -5.41 2.41 11.35
CA ALA A 136 -5.59 1.24 12.19
C ALA A 136 -4.28 0.85 12.91
N GLY A 137 -3.15 0.90 12.19
CA GLY A 137 -1.84 0.66 12.79
C GLY A 137 -1.43 1.73 13.80
N VAL A 138 -1.85 3.00 13.64
CA VAL A 138 -1.64 4.04 14.67
C VAL A 138 -2.27 3.59 15.98
N VAL A 139 -3.52 3.13 15.97
CA VAL A 139 -4.20 2.70 17.20
C VAL A 139 -3.61 1.39 17.74
N LEU A 140 -3.29 0.44 16.86
CA LEU A 140 -2.84 -0.89 17.25
C LEU A 140 -1.42 -0.89 17.85
N LEU A 141 -0.51 -0.11 17.27
CA LEU A 141 0.92 -0.14 17.58
C LEU A 141 1.34 0.84 18.66
N VAL A 142 0.38 1.58 19.24
CA VAL A 142 0.61 2.38 20.44
C VAL A 142 1.28 1.48 21.48
N PRO A 143 2.35 1.94 22.15
CA PRO A 143 3.03 1.17 23.17
C PRO A 143 2.22 1.16 24.48
N TRP A 144 1.01 0.59 24.43
CA TRP A 144 0.03 0.51 25.51
C TRP A 144 0.60 0.04 26.85
N PRO A 145 1.50 -0.98 26.91
CA PRO A 145 2.06 -1.44 28.18
C PRO A 145 2.73 -0.32 28.99
N PHE A 146 3.24 0.73 28.33
CA PHE A 146 3.93 1.84 29.00
C PHE A 146 3.01 3.04 29.23
N VAL A 147 2.05 3.25 28.32
CA VAL A 147 1.06 4.33 28.45
C VAL A 147 0.22 4.13 29.71
N THR A 148 -0.19 2.90 30.02
CA THR A 148 -1.02 2.62 31.21
C THR A 148 -0.23 2.71 32.51
N VAL A 149 1.04 2.30 32.50
CA VAL A 149 1.91 2.31 33.69
C VAL A 149 2.42 3.73 34.01
N GLY A 150 2.64 4.58 32.99
CA GLY A 150 3.09 5.96 33.17
C GLY A 150 2.09 6.89 33.86
N VAL A 151 0.78 6.59 33.82
CA VAL A 151 -0.28 7.40 34.44
C VAL A 151 -0.31 7.24 35.97
N ILE A 152 0.34 6.22 36.52
CA ILE A 152 0.28 5.88 37.96
C ILE A 152 1.46 6.53 38.73
N GLY A 153 2.33 7.28 38.04
CA GLY A 153 3.57 7.84 38.59
C GLY A 153 3.68 9.36 38.61
N SER A 154 2.57 10.11 38.53
CA SER A 154 2.53 11.57 38.79
C SER A 154 1.91 11.87 40.15
#